data_AF-S6AE86-F1
#
_entry.id   AF-S6AE86-F1
#
_cell.length_a   1.000
_cell.length_b   1.000
_cell.length_c   1.000
_cell.angle_alpha   90.00
_cell.angle_beta   90.00
_cell.angle_gamma   90.00
#
_symmetry.space_group_name_H-M   'P 1'
#
loop_
_entity.id
_entity.type
_entity.pdbx_description
1 polymer ?
#
loop_
_entity_poly.entity_id
_entity_poly.type
_entity_poly.pdbx_seq_one_letter_code
_entity_poly.pdbx_strand_id
1 'polypeptide(L)'
;MRKSDVLFTMQYMKAKLYLRQKKTIGGITVEMVIWQLPAATPDRPHGFKYRLYCGRDKECLVRYDNETGKGDHIHYGNVERTYRFVSADQLISDFEADVMRLLGGKNV
;
A
#
# COMPACT_ATOMS: atom_id res chain seq x y z
N MET A 1 -31.57 8.95 -30.11
CA MET A 1 -31.16 8.70 -28.72
C MET A 1 -29.78 9.32 -28.51
N ARG A 2 -29.68 10.37 -27.70
CA ARG A 2 -28.47 11.22 -27.63
C ARG A 2 -27.35 10.50 -26.88
N LYS A 3 -26.13 10.52 -27.44
CA LYS A 3 -24.91 9.94 -26.85
C LYS A 3 -24.36 10.76 -25.65
N SER A 4 -25.13 11.72 -25.14
CA SER A 4 -24.71 12.69 -24.13
C SER A 4 -25.02 12.29 -22.68
N ASP A 5 -25.89 11.29 -22.46
CA ASP A 5 -26.52 11.11 -21.14
C ASP A 5 -25.79 10.09 -20.23
N VAL A 6 -24.66 9.53 -20.69
CA VAL A 6 -23.83 8.58 -19.92
C VAL A 6 -22.58 9.26 -19.34
N LEU A 7 -22.25 10.49 -19.76
CA LEU A 7 -21.02 11.17 -19.36
C LEU A 7 -21.13 11.98 -18.05
N PHE A 8 -22.27 11.96 -17.36
CA PHE A 8 -22.55 12.88 -16.24
C PHE A 8 -22.62 12.25 -14.83
N THR A 9 -22.18 11.00 -14.62
CA THR A 9 -22.17 10.36 -13.29
C THR A 9 -20.88 9.61 -12.93
N MET A 10 -19.72 9.95 -13.52
CA MET A 10 -18.41 9.64 -12.89
C MET A 10 -17.98 10.76 -11.93
N GLN A 11 -18.93 11.22 -11.13
CA GLN A 11 -18.73 12.24 -10.13
C GLN A 11 -17.87 11.67 -9.00
N TYR A 12 -16.62 12.14 -8.91
CA TYR A 12 -15.67 12.03 -7.78
C TYR A 12 -16.19 11.30 -6.53
N MET A 13 -16.27 9.98 -6.56
CA MET A 13 -16.45 9.21 -5.34
C MET A 13 -15.10 9.13 -4.64
N LYS A 14 -15.03 9.63 -3.39
CA LYS A 14 -13.77 9.68 -2.65
C LYS A 14 -13.42 8.28 -2.15
N ALA A 15 -12.13 7.96 -2.18
CA ALA A 15 -11.65 6.72 -1.56
C ALA A 15 -11.95 6.73 -0.05
N LYS A 16 -12.43 5.61 0.48
CA LYS A 16 -12.69 5.40 1.91
C LYS A 16 -11.40 4.99 2.60
N LEU A 17 -11.08 5.61 3.72
CA LEU A 17 -9.98 5.12 4.56
C LEU A 17 -10.34 3.75 5.13
N TYR A 18 -9.54 2.74 4.80
CA TYR A 18 -9.72 1.37 5.27
C TYR A 18 -8.89 1.14 6.54
N LEU A 19 -7.61 1.55 6.51
CA LEU A 19 -6.68 1.45 7.63
C LEU A 19 -5.78 2.69 7.69
N ARG A 20 -5.56 3.22 8.88
CA ARG A 20 -4.46 4.15 9.17
C ARG A 20 -3.86 3.85 10.52
N GLN A 21 -2.60 3.45 10.54
CA GLN A 21 -1.83 3.22 11.75
C GLN A 21 -0.43 3.80 11.59
N LYS A 22 0.11 4.36 12.67
CA LYS A 22 1.49 4.84 12.71
C LYS A 22 2.04 4.62 14.11
N LYS A 23 3.22 4.02 14.19
CA LYS A 23 3.94 3.79 15.44
C LYS A 23 5.41 4.14 15.24
N THR A 24 5.99 4.84 16.22
CA THR A 24 7.43 5.14 16.24
C THR A 24 8.01 4.67 17.57
N ILE A 25 8.98 3.77 17.55
CA ILE A 25 9.69 3.26 18.73
C ILE A 25 11.19 3.19 18.43
N GLY A 26 12.04 3.76 19.28
CA GLY A 26 13.50 3.62 19.14
C GLY A 26 14.05 4.12 17.79
N GLY A 27 13.41 5.14 17.20
CA GLY A 27 13.75 5.67 15.87
C GLY A 27 13.17 4.88 14.68
N ILE A 28 12.60 3.69 14.91
CA ILE A 28 11.89 2.93 13.88
C ILE A 28 10.48 3.49 13.74
N THR A 29 10.07 3.81 12.52
CA THR A 29 8.69 4.17 12.17
C THR A 29 8.05 3.06 11.35
N VAL A 30 6.90 2.58 11.81
CA VAL A 30 6.01 1.68 11.08
C VAL A 30 4.72 2.46 10.80
N GLU A 31 4.38 2.64 9.52
CA GLU A 31 3.20 3.39 9.09
C GLU A 31 2.44 2.58 8.03
N MET A 32 1.15 2.37 8.24
CA MET A 32 0.26 1.66 7.32
C MET A 32 -0.91 2.56 6.97
N VAL A 33 -1.10 2.80 5.67
CA VAL A 33 -2.27 3.52 5.17
C VAL A 33 -2.85 2.75 4.00
N ILE A 34 -4.13 2.39 4.11
CA ILE A 34 -4.88 1.67 3.08
C ILE A 34 -6.17 2.44 2.81
N TRP A 35 -6.45 2.66 1.54
CA TRP A 35 -7.68 3.26 1.05
C TRP A 35 -8.42 2.27 0.16
N GLN A 36 -9.73 2.12 0.37
CA GLN A 36 -10.62 1.45 -0.55
C GLN A 36 -11.12 2.47 -1.58
N LEU A 37 -10.86 2.20 -2.85
CA LEU A 37 -11.35 3.01 -3.95
C LEU A 37 -12.86 2.81 -4.12
N PRO A 38 -13.59 3.81 -4.63
CA PRO A 38 -15.01 3.67 -4.92
C PRO A 38 -15.33 2.60 -5.98
N ALA A 39 -14.35 2.32 -6.85
CA ALA A 39 -14.39 1.28 -7.87
C ALA A 39 -12.96 0.85 -8.20
N ALA A 40 -12.82 -0.38 -8.69
CA ALA A 40 -11.57 -0.85 -9.26
C ALA A 40 -11.17 -0.03 -10.50
N THR A 41 -9.87 0.12 -10.74
CA THR A 41 -9.32 0.80 -11.92
C THR A 41 -8.37 -0.14 -12.67
N PRO A 42 -8.03 0.12 -13.94
CA PRO A 42 -7.03 -0.67 -14.65
C PRO A 42 -5.68 -0.75 -13.90
N ASP A 43 -5.26 0.33 -13.25
CA ASP A 43 -4.04 0.35 -12.43
C ASP A 43 -4.16 -0.42 -11.11
N ARG A 44 -5.39 -0.59 -10.60
CA ARG A 44 -5.69 -1.15 -9.27
C ARG A 44 -6.96 -2.01 -9.38
N PRO A 45 -6.89 -3.18 -10.04
CA PRO A 45 -8.06 -4.00 -10.32
C PRO A 45 -8.70 -4.57 -9.05
N HIS A 46 -7.94 -4.64 -7.96
CA HIS A 46 -8.42 -5.05 -6.64
C HIS A 46 -9.11 -3.90 -5.86
N GLY A 47 -9.11 -2.67 -6.37
CA GLY A 47 -9.84 -1.55 -5.76
C GLY A 47 -9.23 -0.98 -4.48
N PHE A 48 -7.95 -1.26 -4.19
CA PHE A 48 -7.25 -0.66 -3.05
C PHE A 48 -6.08 0.20 -3.50
N LYS A 49 -5.86 1.32 -2.82
CA LYS A 49 -4.61 2.07 -2.84
C LYS A 49 -3.95 1.91 -1.48
N TYR A 50 -2.65 1.73 -1.43
CA TYR A 50 -1.97 1.55 -0.15
C TYR A 50 -0.55 2.08 -0.13
N ARG A 51 -0.07 2.33 1.09
CA ARG A 51 1.32 2.61 1.43
C ARG A 51 1.58 2.07 2.84
N LEU A 52 2.33 0.98 2.93
CA LEU A 52 2.81 0.42 4.19
C LEU A 52 4.33 0.61 4.20
N TYR A 53 4.88 1.18 5.27
CA TYR A 53 6.26 1.62 5.35
C TYR A 53 6.86 1.27 6.71
N CYS A 54 8.05 0.69 6.69
CA CYS A 54 8.91 0.53 7.84
C CYS A 54 10.29 1.10 7.53
N GLY A 55 10.81 1.95 8.40
CA GLY A 55 12.14 2.53 8.22
C GLY A 55 12.66 3.24 9.46
N ARG A 56 13.92 3.65 9.38
CA ARG A 56 14.63 4.39 10.44
C ARG A 56 15.40 5.53 9.81
N ASP A 57 15.29 6.73 10.37
CA ASP A 57 15.97 7.93 9.87
C ASP A 57 15.72 8.16 8.36
N LYS A 58 16.75 7.98 7.51
CA LYS A 58 16.66 8.11 6.04
C LYS A 58 16.62 6.76 5.31
N GLU A 59 16.56 5.66 6.05
CA GLU A 59 16.61 4.30 5.51
C GLU A 59 15.20 3.69 5.48
N CYS A 60 14.77 3.29 4.29
CA CYS A 60 13.58 2.44 4.12
C CYS A 60 14.01 0.99 4.31
N LEU A 61 13.46 0.30 5.32
CA LEU A 61 13.73 -1.13 5.51
C LEU A 61 12.82 -1.95 4.59
N VAL A 62 11.53 -1.65 4.62
CA VAL A 62 10.55 -2.25 3.70
C VAL A 62 9.41 -1.27 3.41
N ARG A 63 8.92 -1.25 2.18
CA ARG A 63 7.71 -0.51 1.79
C ARG A 63 6.88 -1.30 0.79
N TYR A 64 5.59 -1.42 1.06
CA TYR A 64 4.60 -1.93 0.10
C TYR A 64 3.79 -0.74 -0.39
N ASP A 65 3.77 -0.50 -1.70
CA ASP A 65 2.89 0.50 -2.30
C ASP A 65 2.41 0.10 -3.70
N ASN A 66 1.47 0.87 -4.24
CA ASN A 66 0.97 0.67 -5.59
C ASN A 66 0.86 1.98 -6.37
N GLU A 67 2.00 2.66 -6.50
CA GLU A 67 2.16 3.85 -7.34
C GLU A 67 1.53 3.65 -8.74
N THR A 68 0.82 4.69 -9.22
CA THR A 68 0.13 4.64 -10.52
C THR A 68 1.13 4.32 -11.63
N GLY A 69 0.77 3.38 -12.51
CA GLY A 69 1.63 2.94 -13.63
C GLY A 69 2.67 1.88 -13.28
N LYS A 70 2.85 1.52 -12.00
CA LYS A 70 3.77 0.44 -11.59
C LYS A 70 3.08 -0.85 -11.14
N GLY A 71 1.82 -0.74 -10.71
CA GLY A 71 1.13 -1.83 -10.05
C GLY A 71 1.66 -2.08 -8.63
N ASP A 72 1.28 -3.21 -8.06
CA ASP A 72 1.61 -3.60 -6.70
C ASP A 72 3.09 -4.02 -6.59
N HIS A 73 3.83 -3.43 -5.64
CA HIS A 73 5.24 -3.75 -5.46
C HIS A 73 5.76 -3.54 -4.03
N ILE A 74 6.89 -4.19 -3.73
CA ILE A 74 7.63 -4.10 -2.48
C ILE A 74 8.99 -3.45 -2.76
N HIS A 75 9.41 -2.56 -1.87
CA HIS A 75 10.78 -2.06 -1.76
C HIS A 75 11.43 -2.72 -0.55
N TYR A 76 12.61 -3.31 -0.72
CA TYR A 76 13.54 -3.65 0.36
C TYR A 76 14.77 -2.74 0.23
N GLY A 77 14.88 -1.70 1.05
CA GLY A 77 15.85 -0.64 0.78
C GLY A 77 15.56 0.02 -0.57
N ASN A 78 16.53 -0.07 -1.48
CA ASN A 78 16.45 0.47 -2.84
C ASN A 78 16.05 -0.59 -3.89
N VAL A 79 15.79 -1.84 -3.48
CA VAL A 79 15.46 -2.93 -4.39
C VAL A 79 13.94 -3.06 -4.51
N GLU A 80 13.42 -2.84 -5.71
CA GLU A 80 12.00 -2.97 -6.04
C GLU A 80 11.70 -4.39 -6.57
N ARG A 81 10.54 -4.96 -6.17
CA ARG A 81 10.02 -6.25 -6.65
C ARG A 81 8.51 -6.21 -6.81
N THR A 82 7.98 -6.90 -7.81
CA THR A 82 6.52 -7.07 -7.97
C THR A 82 5.92 -7.76 -6.75
N TYR A 83 4.76 -7.27 -6.31
CA TYR A 83 3.93 -7.88 -5.28
C TYR A 83 2.66 -8.41 -5.92
N ARG A 84 2.20 -9.59 -5.50
CA ARG A 84 0.91 -10.12 -5.93
C ARG A 84 -0.12 -9.84 -4.85
N PHE A 85 -0.98 -8.85 -5.06
CA PHE A 85 -2.07 -8.58 -4.15
C PHE A 85 -3.05 -9.77 -4.07
N VAL A 86 -3.40 -10.18 -2.86
CA VAL A 86 -4.40 -11.22 -2.57
C VAL A 86 -5.60 -10.62 -1.84
N SER A 87 -5.35 -9.96 -0.70
CA SER A 87 -6.37 -9.25 0.09
C SER A 87 -5.71 -8.16 0.94
N ALA A 88 -6.51 -7.25 1.51
CA ALA A 88 -6.01 -6.25 2.44
C ALA A 88 -5.40 -6.90 3.71
N ASP A 89 -6.01 -7.98 4.20
CA ASP A 89 -5.50 -8.72 5.36
C ASP A 89 -4.17 -9.41 5.06
N GLN A 90 -4.02 -10.02 3.86
CA GLN A 90 -2.76 -10.62 3.45
C GLN A 90 -1.67 -9.56 3.27
N LEU A 91 -2.00 -8.40 2.69
CA LEU A 91 -1.08 -7.27 2.58
C LEU A 91 -0.56 -6.81 3.96
N ILE A 92 -1.44 -6.73 4.96
CA ILE A 92 -1.05 -6.39 6.33
C ILE A 92 -0.14 -7.49 6.91
N SER A 93 -0.55 -8.76 6.78
CA SER A 93 0.20 -9.89 7.32
C SER A 93 1.60 -10.04 6.69
N ASP A 94 1.71 -9.87 5.38
CA ASP A 94 3.00 -9.95 4.66
C ASP A 94 3.93 -8.81 5.05
N PHE A 95 3.38 -7.59 5.16
CA PHE A 95 4.14 -6.43 5.62
C PHE A 95 4.62 -6.62 7.07
N GLU A 96 3.75 -7.05 7.98
CA GLU A 96 4.12 -7.32 9.38
C GLU A 96 5.19 -8.42 9.49
N ALA A 97 5.08 -9.48 8.68
CA ALA A 97 6.09 -10.54 8.61
C ALA A 97 7.46 -9.99 8.17
N ASP A 98 7.50 -9.12 7.16
CA ASP A 98 8.74 -8.46 6.74
C ASP A 98 9.30 -7.50 7.80
N VAL A 99 8.44 -6.74 8.47
CA VAL A 99 8.86 -5.88 9.59
C VAL A 99 9.50 -6.72 10.70
N MET A 100 8.87 -7.83 11.09
CA MET A 100 9.42 -8.75 12.09
C MET A 100 10.75 -9.35 11.63
N ARG A 101 10.84 -9.80 10.38
CA ARG A 101 12.05 -10.38 9.80
C ARG A 101 13.22 -9.39 9.77
N LEU A 102 12.96 -8.15 9.37
CA LEU A 102 14.00 -7.13 9.19
C LEU A 102 14.43 -6.48 10.51
N LEU A 103 13.52 -6.34 11.49
CA LEU A 103 13.86 -5.81 12.82
C LEU A 103 14.40 -6.90 13.76
N GLY A 104 13.87 -8.12 13.66
CA GLY A 104 14.29 -9.27 14.48
C GLY A 104 15.59 -9.92 13.99
N GLY A 105 16.02 -9.65 12.76
CA GLY A 105 17.27 -10.18 12.19
C GLY A 105 18.57 -9.58 12.75
N LYS A 106 18.51 -8.65 13.71
CA LYS A 106 19.68 -8.24 14.50
C LYS A 106 19.92 -9.25 15.63
N ASN A 107 20.44 -10.42 15.28
CA ASN A 107 21.23 -11.34 16.13
C ASN A 107 21.57 -12.62 15.34
N VAL A 108 22.65 -12.60 14.56
CA VAL A 108 23.73 -13.62 14.54
C VAL A 108 25.01 -12.97 14.03
#